data_AF-T1HJA8-F1
#
_entry.id   AF-T1HJA8-F1
#
_cell.length_a   1.000
_cell.length_b   1.000
_cell.length_c   1.000
_cell.angle_alpha   90.00
_cell.angle_beta   90.00
_cell.angle_gamma   90.00
#
_symmetry.space_group_name_H-M   'P 1'
#
loop_
_entity.id
_entity.type
_entity.pdbx_description
1 polymer ?
#
loop_
_entity_poly.entity_id
_entity_poly.type
_entity_poly.pdbx_seq_one_letter_code
_entity_poly.pdbx_strand_id
1 'polypeptide(L)'
;MKRDVAKLQKDLEATLAALQERDRLIEEQGLVIVGGDTSSSATESDEEDVGGVDRKVKEKHRRALVSADMAKLLDSVGHGSLDVRLKKLASERNELQDELRHVKLELEEERSKSNRFSANPADLEDIQREANKQLGDYKFKLQKAEQDVNTLQATVARLEGQVVRYKTAAETSEKVEDELKVERRKLQREVMFCL
;
A
#
# COMPACT_ATOMS: atom_id res chain seq x y z
N MET A 1 62.44 -55.09 -20.77
CA MET A 1 61.97 -54.25 -21.90
C MET A 1 60.66 -54.76 -22.50
N LYS A 2 60.59 -55.84 -23.31
CA LYS A 2 59.31 -56.30 -23.90
C LYS A 2 58.22 -56.66 -22.88
N ARG A 3 58.61 -57.26 -21.75
CA ARG A 3 57.70 -57.66 -20.66
C ARG A 3 57.12 -56.45 -19.90
N ASP A 4 57.91 -55.39 -19.77
CA ASP A 4 57.51 -54.15 -19.09
C ASP A 4 56.55 -53.33 -19.96
N VAL A 5 56.78 -53.31 -21.29
CA VAL A 5 55.87 -52.70 -22.26
C VAL A 5 54.51 -53.40 -22.27
N ALA A 6 54.47 -54.73 -22.29
CA ALA A 6 53.22 -55.49 -22.22
C ALA A 6 52.47 -55.28 -20.90
N LYS A 7 53.20 -55.12 -19.79
CA LYS A 7 52.61 -54.80 -18.49
C LYS A 7 52.02 -53.39 -18.48
N LEU A 8 52.74 -52.40 -18.98
CA LEU A 8 52.25 -51.01 -19.10
C LEU A 8 51.04 -50.90 -20.04
N GLN A 9 50.99 -51.67 -21.12
CA GLN A 9 49.82 -51.72 -22.00
C GLN A 9 48.60 -52.29 -21.29
N LYS A 10 48.77 -53.39 -20.54
CA LYS A 10 47.68 -53.97 -19.74
C LYS A 10 47.20 -53.02 -18.64
N ASP A 11 48.13 -52.32 -17.98
CA ASP A 11 47.80 -51.33 -16.96
C ASP A 11 47.08 -50.12 -17.58
N LEU A 12 47.49 -49.67 -18.77
CA LEU A 12 46.80 -48.63 -19.52
C LEU A 12 45.36 -49.05 -19.88
N GLU A 13 45.17 -50.24 -20.44
CA GLU A 13 43.85 -50.80 -20.74
C GLU A 13 42.95 -50.88 -19.50
N ALA A 14 43.50 -51.36 -18.38
CA ALA A 14 42.77 -51.42 -17.11
C ALA A 14 42.37 -50.03 -16.60
N THR A 15 43.26 -49.04 -16.70
CA THR A 15 42.94 -47.65 -16.29
C THR A 15 41.90 -46.99 -17.21
N LEU A 16 41.94 -47.26 -18.51
CA LEU A 16 40.94 -46.75 -19.45
C LEU A 16 39.57 -47.36 -19.19
N ALA A 17 39.50 -48.67 -18.93
CA ALA A 17 38.25 -49.34 -18.57
C ALA A 17 37.66 -48.75 -17.28
N ALA A 18 38.48 -48.50 -16.27
CA ALA A 18 38.04 -47.87 -15.01
C ALA A 18 37.54 -46.42 -15.20
N LEU A 19 38.18 -45.65 -16.10
CA LEU A 19 37.71 -44.29 -16.44
C LEU A 19 36.37 -44.33 -17.19
N GLN A 20 36.19 -45.25 -18.13
CA GLN A 20 34.93 -45.44 -18.85
C GLN A 20 33.79 -45.83 -17.91
N GLU A 21 34.05 -46.72 -16.95
CA GLU A 21 33.07 -47.10 -15.93
C GLU A 21 32.68 -45.89 -15.06
N ARG A 22 33.67 -45.08 -14.64
CA ARG A 22 33.40 -43.85 -13.89
C ARG A 22 32.55 -42.86 -14.69
N ASP A 23 32.88 -42.62 -15.96
CA ASP A 23 32.16 -41.65 -16.79
C ASP A 23 30.72 -42.13 -17.07
N ARG A 24 30.54 -43.44 -17.27
CA ARG A 24 29.21 -44.06 -17.36
C ARG A 24 28.39 -43.86 -16.08
N LEU A 25 29.00 -44.06 -14.90
CA LEU A 25 28.32 -43.82 -13.63
C LEU A 25 27.97 -42.34 -13.42
N ILE A 26 28.83 -41.40 -13.86
CA ILE A 26 28.53 -39.96 -13.81
C ILE A 26 27.29 -39.64 -14.66
N GLU A 27 27.22 -40.17 -15.88
CA GLU A 27 26.07 -39.98 -16.78
C GLU A 27 24.79 -40.64 -16.26
N GLU A 28 24.86 -41.91 -15.80
CA GLU A 28 23.72 -42.65 -15.25
C GLU A 28 23.12 -41.96 -14.01
N GLN A 29 23.96 -41.27 -13.22
CA GLN A 29 23.52 -40.49 -12.06
C GLN A 29 23.11 -39.05 -12.43
N GLY A 30 23.16 -38.67 -13.71
CA GLY A 30 22.77 -37.35 -14.20
C GLY A 30 23.66 -36.21 -13.70
N LEU A 31 24.93 -36.50 -13.44
CA LEU A 31 25.93 -35.52 -13.00
C LEU A 31 26.64 -34.90 -14.19
N VAL A 32 26.91 -33.61 -14.10
CA VAL A 32 27.57 -32.79 -15.11
C VAL A 32 28.76 -32.09 -14.47
N ILE A 33 29.88 -32.04 -15.18
CA ILE A 33 31.07 -31.32 -14.74
C ILE A 33 30.88 -29.84 -15.09
N VAL A 34 30.94 -28.98 -14.08
CA VAL A 34 30.84 -27.53 -14.23
C VAL A 34 32.13 -26.87 -13.72
N GLY A 35 32.57 -25.82 -14.43
CA GLY A 35 33.83 -25.13 -14.18
C GLY A 35 35.00 -25.72 -14.97
N GLY A 36 36.10 -24.96 -15.06
CA GLY A 36 37.22 -25.25 -15.95
C GLY A 36 36.91 -24.86 -17.41
N ASP A 37 37.95 -24.53 -18.17
CA ASP A 37 37.86 -24.01 -19.54
C ASP A 37 37.40 -25.10 -20.52
N THR A 38 36.11 -25.42 -20.48
CA THR A 38 35.36 -26.04 -21.56
C THR A 38 34.00 -25.32 -21.68
N SER A 39 34.00 -23.99 -21.54
CA SER A 39 33.00 -23.17 -22.21
C SER A 39 33.60 -22.83 -23.57
N SER A 40 33.13 -23.51 -24.60
CA SER A 40 33.30 -23.06 -25.97
C SER A 40 32.51 -21.75 -26.14
N SER A 41 33.07 -20.65 -25.66
CA SER A 41 32.72 -19.31 -26.09
C SER A 41 34.02 -18.55 -26.23
N ALA A 42 34.50 -18.54 -27.48
CA ALA A 42 35.57 -17.69 -27.93
C ALA A 42 35.18 -16.23 -27.62
N THR A 43 35.81 -15.66 -26.61
CA THR A 43 36.13 -14.23 -26.61
C THR A 43 37.57 -14.12 -26.15
N GLU A 44 38.44 -14.04 -27.15
CA GLU A 44 39.79 -13.59 -26.97
C GLU A 44 39.73 -12.11 -26.56
N SER A 45 40.44 -11.77 -25.50
CA SER A 45 40.76 -10.39 -25.17
C SER A 45 42.19 -10.42 -24.67
N ASP A 46 43.09 -10.23 -25.63
CA ASP A 46 44.46 -9.80 -25.41
C ASP A 46 44.49 -8.67 -24.39
N GLU A 47 45.39 -8.75 -23.42
CA GLU A 47 46.29 -7.64 -23.15
C GLU A 47 47.70 -8.19 -22.92
N GLU A 48 48.63 -7.72 -23.75
CA GLU A 48 50.06 -7.86 -23.54
C GLU A 48 50.44 -7.11 -22.25
N ASP A 49 51.14 -7.76 -21.33
CA ASP A 49 51.98 -7.04 -20.38
C ASP A 49 53.35 -7.72 -20.26
N VAL A 50 54.35 -6.89 -20.52
CA VAL A 50 55.75 -7.23 -20.65
C VAL A 50 56.40 -7.04 -19.29
N GLY A 51 56.88 -8.14 -18.71
CA GLY A 51 57.94 -8.12 -17.71
C GLY A 51 57.49 -8.24 -16.26
N GLY A 52 58.26 -9.02 -15.49
CA GLY A 52 58.15 -9.09 -14.04
C GLY A 52 57.88 -10.51 -13.55
N VAL A 53 58.92 -11.12 -12.99
CA VAL A 53 58.87 -12.41 -12.30
C VAL A 53 57.93 -12.30 -11.10
N ASP A 54 56.70 -12.78 -11.24
CA ASP A 54 55.92 -13.22 -10.10
C ASP A 54 55.01 -14.38 -10.53
N ARG A 55 55.24 -15.56 -9.94
CA ARG A 55 54.41 -16.74 -10.13
C ARG A 55 53.05 -16.48 -9.47
N LYS A 56 52.18 -15.73 -10.13
CA LYS A 56 50.74 -15.80 -9.89
C LYS A 56 50.34 -17.25 -10.18
N VAL A 57 50.07 -17.99 -9.10
CA VAL A 57 49.44 -19.30 -9.16
C VAL A 57 48.19 -19.12 -10.02
N LYS A 58 48.23 -19.58 -11.28
CA LYS A 58 47.03 -19.68 -12.12
C LYS A 58 46.04 -20.46 -11.28
N GLU A 59 45.01 -19.80 -10.76
CA GLU A 59 43.94 -20.45 -10.01
C GLU A 59 43.41 -21.55 -10.93
N LYS A 60 43.72 -22.81 -10.61
CA LYS A 60 43.11 -23.93 -11.29
C LYS A 60 41.61 -23.78 -11.05
N HIS A 61 40.88 -23.35 -12.07
CA HIS A 61 39.43 -23.27 -12.03
C HIS A 61 38.91 -24.61 -11.53
N ARG A 62 38.37 -24.63 -10.30
CA ARG A 62 37.94 -25.86 -9.64
C ARG A 62 36.76 -26.41 -10.43
N ARG A 63 36.93 -27.63 -10.95
CA ARG A 63 35.85 -28.40 -11.57
C ARG A 63 35.03 -29.06 -10.47
N ALA A 64 33.72 -28.99 -10.57
CA ALA A 64 32.80 -29.66 -9.66
C ALA A 64 31.84 -30.54 -10.44
N LEU A 65 31.48 -31.68 -9.87
CA LEU A 65 30.36 -32.49 -10.35
C LEU A 65 29.09 -31.97 -9.66
N VAL A 66 28.10 -31.62 -10.46
CA VAL A 66 26.79 -31.16 -10.00
C VAL A 66 25.68 -31.87 -10.76
N SER A 67 24.47 -31.95 -10.22
CA SER A 67 23.32 -32.44 -10.99
C SER A 67 23.07 -31.56 -12.21
N ALA A 68 22.57 -32.16 -13.31
CA ALA A 68 22.19 -31.45 -14.52
C ALA A 68 21.24 -30.25 -14.25
N ASP A 69 20.34 -30.35 -13.27
CA ASP A 69 19.43 -29.25 -12.93
C ASP A 69 20.14 -28.10 -12.22
N MET A 70 21.10 -28.40 -11.35
CA MET A 70 21.95 -27.39 -10.71
C MET A 70 22.87 -26.73 -11.74
N ALA A 71 23.37 -27.47 -12.73
CA ALA A 71 24.15 -26.91 -13.83
C ALA A 71 23.33 -25.87 -14.63
N LYS A 72 22.08 -26.20 -14.98
CA LYS A 72 21.15 -25.26 -15.65
C LYS A 72 20.87 -24.02 -14.80
N LEU A 73 20.66 -24.19 -13.49
CA LEU A 73 20.45 -23.06 -12.58
C LEU A 73 21.69 -22.16 -12.53
N LEU A 74 22.89 -22.74 -12.45
CA LEU A 74 24.13 -21.98 -12.50
C LEU A 74 24.30 -21.23 -13.82
N ASP A 75 23.84 -21.77 -14.95
CA ASP A 75 23.89 -21.08 -16.24
C ASP A 75 22.91 -19.89 -16.31
N SER A 76 21.77 -19.95 -15.63
CA SER A 76 20.82 -18.83 -15.56
C SER A 76 21.34 -17.60 -14.80
N VAL A 77 22.33 -17.77 -13.92
CA VAL A 77 22.92 -16.70 -13.09
C VAL A 77 23.95 -15.87 -13.88
N GLY A 78 24.25 -16.29 -15.10
CA GLY A 78 25.18 -15.63 -16.03
C GLY A 78 26.61 -16.13 -15.91
N HIS A 79 27.57 -15.31 -16.36
CA HIS A 79 28.95 -15.71 -16.59
C HIS A 79 29.84 -15.47 -15.35
N GLY A 80 30.88 -16.31 -15.20
CA GLY A 80 31.88 -16.20 -14.13
C GLY A 80 32.32 -17.57 -13.59
N SER A 81 33.27 -17.56 -12.65
CA SER A 81 33.68 -18.79 -11.97
C SER A 81 32.50 -19.40 -11.19
N LEU A 82 32.59 -20.71 -10.91
CA LEU A 82 31.58 -21.41 -10.12
C LEU A 82 31.31 -20.70 -8.77
N ASP A 83 32.38 -20.27 -8.09
CA ASP A 83 32.28 -19.55 -6.82
C ASP A 83 31.56 -18.20 -6.95
N VAL A 84 31.79 -17.46 -8.05
CA VAL A 84 31.08 -16.19 -8.32
C VAL A 84 29.59 -16.43 -8.53
N ARG A 85 29.22 -17.47 -9.31
CA ARG A 85 27.81 -17.80 -9.58
C ARG A 85 27.08 -18.28 -8.32
N LEU A 86 27.74 -19.08 -7.50
CA LEU A 86 27.20 -19.50 -6.19
C LEU A 86 27.01 -18.31 -5.24
N LYS A 87 27.94 -17.36 -5.22
CA LYS A 87 27.83 -16.16 -4.40
C LYS A 87 26.67 -15.26 -4.83
N LYS A 88 26.44 -15.11 -6.14
CA LYS A 88 25.29 -14.38 -6.69
C LYS A 88 23.96 -15.02 -6.26
N LEU A 89 23.80 -16.33 -6.47
CA LEU A 89 22.61 -17.07 -6.01
C LEU A 89 22.37 -16.91 -4.50
N ALA A 90 23.44 -16.95 -3.71
CA ALA A 90 23.33 -16.75 -2.27
C ALA A 90 22.87 -15.34 -1.91
N SER A 91 23.31 -14.31 -2.64
CA SER A 91 22.86 -12.91 -2.47
C SER A 91 21.38 -12.77 -2.82
N GLU A 92 20.98 -13.21 -4.01
CA GLU A 92 19.59 -13.15 -4.49
C GLU A 92 18.64 -13.87 -3.52
N ARG A 93 19.04 -15.05 -3.02
CA ARG A 93 18.27 -15.78 -2.02
C ARG A 93 18.11 -14.97 -0.72
N ASN A 94 19.17 -14.29 -0.26
CA ASN A 94 19.08 -13.46 0.93
C ASN A 94 18.17 -12.24 0.69
N GLU A 95 18.29 -11.57 -0.45
CA GLU A 95 17.45 -10.43 -0.84
C GLU A 95 15.97 -10.83 -0.88
N LEU A 96 15.63 -11.95 -1.53
CA LEU A 96 14.27 -12.50 -1.56
C LEU A 96 13.77 -12.90 -0.16
N GLN A 97 14.65 -13.40 0.70
CA GLN A 97 14.28 -13.70 2.10
C GLN A 97 13.99 -12.43 2.89
N ASP A 98 14.69 -11.34 2.62
CA ASP A 98 14.48 -10.05 3.26
C ASP A 98 13.16 -9.43 2.80
N GLU A 99 12.87 -9.48 1.49
CA GLU A 99 11.58 -9.09 0.92
C GLU A 99 10.44 -9.91 1.51
N LEU A 100 10.58 -11.23 1.61
CA LEU A 100 9.57 -12.10 2.21
C LEU A 100 9.30 -11.74 3.67
N ARG A 101 10.35 -11.41 4.44
CA ARG A 101 10.20 -10.94 5.82
C ARG A 101 9.49 -9.60 5.88
N HIS A 102 9.83 -8.68 4.99
CA HIS A 102 9.19 -7.37 4.90
C HIS A 102 7.71 -7.48 4.55
N VAL A 103 7.36 -8.22 3.50
CA VAL A 103 5.97 -8.43 3.06
C VAL A 103 5.15 -9.16 4.13
N LYS A 104 5.74 -10.12 4.87
CA LYS A 104 5.06 -10.75 6.00
C LYS A 104 4.75 -9.75 7.12
N LEU A 105 5.68 -8.86 7.43
CA LEU A 105 5.47 -7.81 8.43
C LEU A 105 4.36 -6.86 7.98
N GLU A 106 4.38 -6.39 6.73
CA GLU A 106 3.32 -5.55 6.16
C GLU A 106 1.95 -6.24 6.18
N LEU A 107 1.91 -7.54 5.85
CA LEU A 107 0.69 -8.32 5.91
C LEU A 107 0.15 -8.47 7.34
N GLU A 108 1.03 -8.69 8.32
CA GLU A 108 0.65 -8.75 9.74
C GLU A 108 0.16 -7.39 10.24
N GLU A 109 0.83 -6.30 9.86
CA GLU A 109 0.39 -4.94 10.15
C GLU A 109 -0.98 -4.67 9.54
N GLU A 110 -1.20 -5.00 8.27
CA GLU A 110 -2.47 -4.77 7.59
C GLU A 110 -3.58 -5.64 8.15
N ARG A 111 -3.29 -6.89 8.51
CA ARG A 111 -4.24 -7.74 9.25
C ARG A 111 -4.55 -7.17 10.63
N SER A 112 -3.58 -6.62 11.34
CA SER A 112 -3.81 -6.01 12.66
C SER A 112 -4.61 -4.70 12.55
N LYS A 113 -4.35 -3.87 11.54
CA LYS A 113 -5.12 -2.65 11.22
C LYS A 113 -6.53 -3.04 10.82
N SER A 114 -6.66 -3.99 9.90
CA SER A 114 -7.93 -4.56 9.48
C SER A 114 -8.67 -5.15 10.68
N ASN A 115 -8.04 -5.86 11.63
CA ASN A 115 -8.71 -6.36 12.83
C ASN A 115 -9.17 -5.26 13.81
N ARG A 116 -8.60 -4.04 13.74
CA ARG A 116 -9.12 -2.87 14.46
C ARG A 116 -10.33 -2.23 13.77
N PHE A 117 -10.47 -2.41 12.46
CA PHE A 117 -11.60 -1.90 11.66
C PHE A 117 -12.65 -2.97 11.33
N SER A 118 -12.27 -4.24 11.39
CA SER A 118 -13.06 -5.45 11.37
C SER A 118 -13.48 -5.69 12.81
N ALA A 119 -14.34 -4.79 13.28
CA ALA A 119 -15.21 -5.06 14.40
C ALA A 119 -15.76 -6.50 14.24
N ASN A 120 -15.71 -7.31 15.29
CA ASN A 120 -16.31 -8.64 15.24
C ASN A 120 -17.77 -8.52 14.76
N PRO A 121 -18.37 -9.57 14.18
CA PRO A 121 -19.78 -9.51 13.76
C PRO A 121 -20.73 -8.98 14.86
N ALA A 122 -20.43 -9.29 16.13
CA ALA A 122 -21.12 -8.75 17.30
C ALA A 122 -20.87 -7.24 17.53
N ASP A 123 -19.64 -6.78 17.39
CA ASP A 123 -19.29 -5.35 17.52
C ASP A 123 -19.92 -4.51 16.40
N LEU A 124 -20.03 -5.06 15.18
CA LEU A 124 -20.75 -4.43 14.06
C LEU A 124 -22.24 -4.28 14.35
N GLU A 125 -22.87 -5.29 14.95
CA GLU A 125 -24.28 -5.25 15.33
C GLU A 125 -24.53 -4.22 16.43
N ASP A 126 -23.65 -4.14 17.43
CA ASP A 126 -23.72 -3.13 18.49
C ASP A 126 -23.51 -1.71 17.97
N ILE A 127 -22.52 -1.49 17.09
CA ILE A 127 -22.31 -0.19 16.41
C ILE A 127 -23.54 0.19 15.59
N GLN A 128 -24.13 -0.76 14.85
CA GLN A 128 -25.32 -0.53 14.04
C GLN A 128 -26.53 -0.18 14.91
N ARG A 129 -26.68 -0.86 16.05
CA ARG A 129 -27.76 -0.61 17.01
C ARG A 129 -27.63 0.78 17.65
N GLU A 130 -26.42 1.17 18.04
CA GLU A 130 -26.14 2.49 18.58
C GLU A 130 -26.36 3.59 17.52
N ALA A 131 -25.92 3.38 16.29
CA ALA A 131 -26.19 4.29 15.18
C ALA A 131 -27.71 4.47 14.95
N ASN A 132 -28.48 3.38 14.97
CA ASN A 132 -29.93 3.43 14.83
C ASN A 132 -30.61 4.15 16.01
N LYS A 133 -30.11 3.97 17.24
CA LYS A 133 -30.59 4.70 18.42
C LYS A 133 -30.35 6.20 18.27
N GLN A 134 -29.12 6.59 17.91
CA GLN A 134 -28.77 7.99 17.70
C GLN A 134 -29.62 8.61 16.59
N LEU A 135 -29.84 7.89 15.49
CA LEU A 135 -30.73 8.32 14.41
C LEU A 135 -32.16 8.57 14.91
N GLY A 136 -32.68 7.69 15.75
CA GLY A 136 -33.98 7.85 16.41
C GLY A 136 -34.05 9.12 17.27
N ASP A 137 -33.03 9.36 18.10
CA ASP A 137 -32.95 10.54 18.96
C ASP A 137 -32.89 11.85 18.14
N TYR A 138 -32.09 11.88 17.07
CA TYR A 138 -32.02 13.03 16.19
C TYR A 138 -33.32 13.27 15.43
N LYS A 139 -33.99 12.21 14.96
CA LYS A 139 -35.30 12.32 14.32
C LYS A 139 -36.36 12.88 15.28
N PHE A 140 -36.37 12.43 16.53
CA PHE A 140 -37.28 12.95 17.54
C PHE A 140 -37.01 14.43 17.87
N LYS A 141 -35.73 14.80 18.03
CA LYS A 141 -35.33 16.20 18.24
C LYS A 141 -35.72 17.09 17.07
N LEU A 142 -35.53 16.61 15.84
CA LEU A 142 -35.92 17.32 14.63
C LEU A 142 -37.43 17.56 14.60
N GLN A 143 -38.24 16.52 14.80
CA GLN A 143 -39.70 16.64 14.82
C GLN A 143 -40.19 17.62 15.90
N LYS A 144 -39.56 17.61 17.07
CA LYS A 144 -39.88 18.56 18.14
C LYS A 144 -39.54 20.00 17.72
N ALA A 145 -38.36 20.21 17.15
CA ALA A 145 -37.96 21.52 16.66
C ALA A 145 -38.88 22.02 15.53
N GLU A 146 -39.30 21.14 14.62
CA GLU A 146 -40.28 21.46 13.57
C GLU A 146 -41.64 21.88 14.17
N GLN A 147 -42.12 21.19 15.20
CA GLN A 147 -43.35 21.57 15.90
C GLN A 147 -43.22 22.93 16.61
N ASP A 148 -42.08 23.19 17.25
CA ASP A 148 -41.79 24.46 17.92
C ASP A 148 -41.75 25.60 16.90
N VAL A 149 -41.12 25.39 15.74
CA VAL A 149 -41.11 26.36 14.62
C VAL A 149 -42.52 26.69 14.16
N ASN A 150 -43.37 25.69 13.94
CA ASN A 150 -44.76 25.91 13.52
C ASN A 150 -45.55 26.72 14.57
N THR A 151 -45.33 26.44 15.85
CA THR A 151 -45.97 27.16 16.96
C THR A 151 -45.51 28.61 17.04
N LEU A 152 -44.21 28.85 16.87
CA LEU A 152 -43.63 30.19 16.84
C LEU A 152 -44.13 30.98 15.63
N GLN A 153 -44.20 30.36 14.45
CA GLN A 153 -44.75 30.99 13.24
C GLN A 153 -46.20 31.44 13.44
N ALA A 154 -47.06 30.60 14.03
CA ALA A 154 -48.43 31.00 14.35
C ALA A 154 -48.49 32.17 15.35
N THR A 155 -47.58 32.18 16.34
CA THR A 155 -47.46 33.27 17.31
C THR A 155 -47.04 34.57 16.65
N VAL A 156 -46.03 34.52 15.76
CA VAL A 156 -45.55 35.68 14.99
C VAL A 156 -46.68 36.25 14.14
N ALA A 157 -47.39 35.43 13.36
CA ALA A 157 -48.51 35.88 12.54
C ALA A 157 -49.61 36.59 13.36
N ARG A 158 -49.90 36.08 14.57
CA ARG A 158 -50.85 36.73 15.49
C ARG A 158 -50.35 38.08 15.99
N LEU A 159 -49.07 38.18 16.33
CA LEU A 159 -48.44 39.43 16.80
C LEU A 159 -48.37 40.47 15.67
N GLU A 160 -48.02 40.06 14.45
CA GLU A 160 -48.05 40.91 13.26
C GLU A 160 -49.45 41.52 13.05
N GLY A 161 -50.50 40.69 13.17
CA GLY A 161 -51.88 41.18 13.11
C GLY A 161 -52.25 42.17 14.23
N GLN A 162 -51.69 41.99 15.44
CA GLN A 162 -51.86 42.96 16.54
C GLN A 162 -51.16 44.29 16.23
N VAL A 163 -49.92 44.25 15.72
CA VAL A 163 -49.14 45.44 15.35
C VAL A 163 -49.90 46.26 14.31
N VAL A 164 -50.45 45.62 13.28
CA VAL A 164 -51.28 46.32 12.27
C VAL A 164 -52.47 47.02 12.92
N ARG A 165 -53.23 46.33 13.78
CA ARG A 165 -54.40 46.92 14.46
C ARG A 165 -54.02 48.11 15.34
N TYR A 166 -52.97 47.98 16.15
CA TYR A 166 -52.53 49.07 17.03
C TYR A 166 -51.99 50.26 16.23
N LYS A 167 -51.28 50.00 15.13
CA LYS A 167 -50.82 51.05 14.22
C LYS A 167 -52.01 51.82 13.64
N THR A 168 -53.02 51.14 13.11
CA THR A 168 -54.23 51.80 12.59
C THR A 168 -54.96 52.57 13.68
N ALA A 169 -55.11 51.99 14.89
CA ALA A 169 -55.75 52.68 16.01
C ALA A 169 -55.00 53.97 16.41
N ALA A 170 -53.66 53.92 16.46
CA ALA A 170 -52.83 55.09 16.74
C ALA A 170 -52.97 56.17 15.66
N GLU A 171 -52.91 55.79 14.38
CA GLU A 171 -53.11 56.71 13.24
C GLU A 171 -54.51 57.35 13.27
N THR A 172 -55.55 56.60 13.65
CA THR A 172 -56.90 57.18 13.81
C THR A 172 -56.98 58.14 14.98
N SER A 173 -56.34 57.82 16.11
CA SER A 173 -56.32 58.69 17.29
C SER A 173 -55.57 59.99 17.01
N GLU A 174 -54.46 59.93 16.27
CA GLU A 174 -53.69 61.10 15.85
C GLU A 174 -54.53 62.04 14.97
N LYS A 175 -55.26 61.48 13.99
CA LYS A 175 -56.18 62.25 13.15
C LYS A 175 -57.27 62.96 13.96
N VAL A 176 -57.92 62.24 14.89
CA VAL A 176 -58.95 62.82 15.77
C VAL A 176 -58.36 63.92 16.66
N GLU A 177 -57.16 63.72 17.20
CA GLU A 177 -56.48 64.74 18.00
C GLU A 177 -56.22 66.02 17.18
N ASP A 178 -55.77 65.88 15.94
CA ASP A 178 -55.50 67.01 15.05
C ASP A 178 -56.78 67.75 14.65
N GLU A 179 -57.88 67.03 14.39
CA GLU A 179 -59.20 67.63 14.15
C GLU A 179 -59.67 68.45 15.37
N LEU A 180 -59.57 67.88 16.58
CA LEU A 180 -59.92 68.58 17.82
C LEU A 180 -59.03 69.80 18.07
N LYS A 181 -57.73 69.75 17.73
CA LYS A 181 -56.85 70.94 17.80
C LYS A 181 -57.32 72.04 16.86
N VAL A 182 -57.77 71.70 15.66
CA VAL A 182 -58.30 72.66 14.67
C VAL A 182 -59.60 73.28 15.18
N GLU A 183 -60.55 72.47 15.66
CA GLU A 183 -61.82 72.94 16.22
C GLU A 183 -61.59 73.84 17.44
N ARG A 184 -60.72 73.44 18.37
CA ARG A 184 -60.35 74.26 19.53
C ARG A 184 -59.82 75.62 19.10
N ARG A 185 -58.93 75.68 18.10
CA ARG A 185 -58.39 76.95 17.57
C ARG A 185 -59.49 77.79 16.88
N LYS A 186 -60.47 77.17 16.25
CA LYS A 186 -61.61 77.85 15.64
C LYS A 186 -62.51 78.48 16.71
N LEU A 187 -62.95 77.70 17.70
CA LEU A 187 -63.77 78.17 18.82
C LEU A 187 -63.08 79.26 19.63
N GLN A 188 -61.77 79.12 19.87
CA GLN A 188 -60.99 80.14 20.58
C GLN A 188 -60.98 81.48 19.82
N ARG A 189 -60.91 81.46 18.48
CA ARG A 189 -61.03 82.68 17.67
C ARG A 189 -62.42 83.28 17.75
N GLU A 190 -63.47 82.46 17.63
CA GLU A 190 -64.87 82.93 17.73
C GLU A 190 -65.13 83.63 19.07
N VAL A 191 -64.64 83.07 20.19
CA VAL A 191 -64.74 83.70 21.51
C VAL A 191 -63.97 85.03 21.57
N MET A 192 -62.77 85.11 20.99
CA MET A 192 -61.97 86.34 20.96
C MET A 192 -62.60 87.46 20.13
N PHE A 193 -63.42 87.14 19.12
CA PHE A 193 -64.12 88.15 18.31
C PHE A 193 -65.48 88.57 18.90
N CYS A 194 -66.04 87.77 19.82
CA CYS A 194 -67.34 88.02 20.45
C CYS A 194 -67.25 88.77 21.80
N LEU A 195 -66.05 89.00 22.32
CA LEU A 195 -65.76 89.82 23.52
C LEU A 195 -65.11 91.14 23.10
#